data_AF-A0A1U7X2T8-F1
#
_entry.id   AF-A0A1U7X2T8-F1
#
_cell.length_a   1.000
_cell.length_b   1.000
_cell.length_c   1.000
_cell.angle_alpha   90.00
_cell.angle_beta   90.00
_cell.angle_gamma   90.00
#
_symmetry.space_group_name_H-M   'P 1'
#
loop_
_entity.id
_entity.type
_entity.pdbx_description
1 polymer ?
#
loop_
_entity_poly.entity_id
_entity_poly.type
_entity_poly.pdbx_seq_one_letter_code
_entity_poly.pdbx_strand_id
1 'polypeptide(L)'
;MQGLGGQVSVAYKDLCLFTDVQLPSGFKMPKFDLYDGHGDPVPHLRGFCSKMRGTNGKDELLMAYFSQSFSGAVLEWYTFQDNSRWCTWDDLAQAFARHFQYNVEIVPVRLSLTKIEKKPGESFREYGFRWREQASRVNPPME
;
A
#
# COMPACT_ATOMS: atom_id res chain seq x y z
N MET A 1 -18.90 5.91 36.42
CA MET A 1 -18.52 6.04 35.00
C MET A 1 -18.90 4.73 34.31
N GLN A 2 -20.01 4.70 33.58
CA GLN A 2 -20.41 3.53 32.79
C GLN A 2 -19.58 3.53 31.51
N GLY A 3 -18.80 2.47 31.29
CA GLY A 3 -18.16 2.21 30.02
C GLY A 3 -19.23 1.81 29.01
N LEU A 4 -19.50 2.70 28.05
CA LEU A 4 -20.28 2.35 26.86
C LEU A 4 -19.42 1.44 25.99
N GLY A 5 -19.45 0.13 26.29
CA GLY A 5 -19.07 -0.89 25.33
C GLY A 5 -20.11 -0.88 24.21
N GLY A 6 -19.93 0.01 23.24
CA GLY A 6 -20.74 0.01 22.03
C GLY A 6 -20.62 -1.36 21.39
N GLN A 7 -21.74 -2.08 21.34
CA GLN A 7 -21.80 -3.38 20.68
C GLN A 7 -21.47 -3.16 19.20
N VAL A 8 -20.29 -3.63 18.76
CA VAL A 8 -19.91 -3.56 17.35
C VAL A 8 -20.85 -4.49 16.59
N SER A 9 -21.63 -3.94 15.67
CA SER A 9 -22.49 -4.75 14.80
C SER A 9 -21.63 -5.63 13.91
N VAL A 10 -22.00 -6.91 13.81
CA VAL A 10 -21.36 -7.91 12.93
C VAL A 10 -22.22 -8.24 11.71
N ALA A 11 -23.24 -7.43 11.43
CA ALA A 11 -24.06 -7.62 10.24
C ALA A 11 -23.24 -7.31 8.98
N TYR A 12 -23.47 -8.08 7.91
CA TYR A 12 -22.75 -7.92 6.64
C TYR A 12 -22.72 -6.46 6.15
N LYS A 13 -23.87 -5.78 6.19
CA LYS A 13 -24.03 -4.39 5.77
C LYS A 13 -23.24 -3.37 6.60
N ASP A 14 -22.91 -3.72 7.84
CA ASP A 14 -22.17 -2.85 8.76
C ASP A 14 -20.65 -3.11 8.68
N LEU A 15 -20.25 -4.28 8.16
CA LEU A 15 -18.85 -4.67 7.95
C LEU A 15 -18.36 -4.44 6.51
N CYS A 16 -19.28 -4.50 5.53
CA CYS A 16 -18.95 -4.35 4.13
C CYS A 16 -18.95 -2.87 3.74
N LEU A 17 -17.80 -2.37 3.31
CA LEU A 17 -17.63 -0.95 2.97
C LEU A 17 -18.35 -0.55 1.67
N PHE A 18 -18.63 -1.53 0.80
CA PHE A 18 -19.21 -1.33 -0.52
C PHE A 18 -20.23 -2.44 -0.81
N THR A 19 -21.39 -2.38 -0.17
CA THR A 19 -22.43 -3.43 -0.24
C THR A 19 -23.05 -3.62 -1.62
N ASP A 20 -22.99 -2.58 -2.45
CA ASP A 20 -23.70 -2.54 -3.75
C ASP A 20 -22.82 -2.98 -4.94
N VAL A 21 -21.56 -3.33 -4.67
CA VAL A 21 -20.59 -3.68 -5.71
C VAL A 21 -20.87 -5.07 -6.27
N GLN A 22 -21.30 -5.09 -7.54
CA GLN A 22 -21.49 -6.32 -8.30
C GLN A 22 -20.24 -6.68 -9.09
N LEU A 23 -19.74 -7.89 -8.87
CA LEU A 23 -18.62 -8.43 -9.62
C LEU A 23 -19.02 -8.74 -11.07
N PRO A 24 -18.22 -8.32 -12.08
CA PRO A 24 -18.42 -8.78 -13.44
C PRO A 24 -18.33 -10.30 -13.53
N SER A 25 -19.17 -10.91 -14.38
CA SER A 25 -19.12 -12.35 -14.63
C SER A 25 -17.73 -12.76 -15.14
N GLY A 26 -17.16 -13.81 -14.55
CA GLY A 26 -15.82 -14.29 -14.90
C GLY A 26 -14.66 -13.45 -14.33
N PHE A 27 -14.93 -12.43 -13.49
CA PHE A 27 -13.87 -11.69 -12.82
C PHE A 27 -13.05 -12.63 -11.93
N LYS A 28 -11.74 -12.67 -12.17
CA LYS A 28 -10.78 -13.38 -11.33
C LYS A 28 -10.03 -12.36 -10.50
N MET A 29 -10.04 -12.56 -9.18
CA MET A 29 -9.28 -11.74 -8.26
C MET A 29 -7.79 -11.75 -8.60
N PRO A 30 -7.16 -10.60 -8.87
CA PRO A 30 -5.71 -10.53 -9.00
C PRO A 30 -5.03 -10.83 -7.66
N LYS A 31 -3.83 -11.40 -7.71
CA LYS A 31 -2.97 -11.48 -6.52
C LYS A 31 -2.24 -10.16 -6.32
N PHE A 32 -2.41 -9.56 -5.15
CA PHE A 32 -1.72 -8.33 -4.77
C PHE A 32 -0.49 -8.65 -3.93
N ASP A 33 0.53 -7.81 -4.09
CA ASP A 33 1.62 -7.73 -3.13
C ASP A 33 1.08 -6.86 -2.01
N LEU A 34 1.23 -7.32 -0.76
CA LEU A 34 0.63 -6.62 0.37
C LEU A 34 1.50 -5.44 0.76
N TYR A 35 0.90 -4.25 0.82
CA TYR A 35 1.51 -3.09 1.41
C TYR A 35 1.32 -3.13 2.93
N ASP A 36 2.42 -3.16 3.65
CA ASP A 36 2.49 -3.23 5.12
C ASP A 36 2.69 -1.85 5.77
N GLY A 37 2.80 -0.80 4.95
CA GLY A 37 3.03 0.56 5.39
C GLY A 37 4.49 1.00 5.20
N HIS A 38 5.37 0.14 4.68
CA HIS A 38 6.74 0.54 4.39
C HIS A 38 6.95 0.84 2.90
N GLY A 39 7.77 1.86 2.62
CA GLY A 39 8.08 2.29 1.26
C GLY A 39 7.10 3.29 0.68
N ASP A 40 7.45 3.82 -0.49
CA ASP A 40 6.66 4.83 -1.19
C ASP A 40 5.25 4.29 -1.54
N PRO A 41 4.16 4.97 -1.11
CA PRO A 41 2.80 4.57 -1.43
C PRO A 41 2.46 4.70 -2.93
N VAL A 42 3.16 5.53 -3.70
CA VAL A 42 2.84 5.80 -5.11
C VAL A 42 3.11 4.59 -6.01
N PRO A 43 4.26 3.88 -5.92
CA PRO A 43 4.46 2.59 -6.58
C PRO A 43 3.38 1.56 -6.26
N HIS A 44 2.90 1.49 -5.01
CA HIS A 44 1.82 0.58 -4.62
C HIS A 44 0.51 0.91 -5.36
N LEU A 45 0.10 2.18 -5.35
CA LEU A 45 -1.07 2.65 -6.09
C LEU A 45 -0.98 2.30 -7.58
N ARG A 46 0.17 2.57 -8.22
CA ARG A 46 0.39 2.24 -9.64
C ARG A 46 0.29 0.74 -9.90
N GLY A 47 0.91 -0.08 -9.05
CA GLY A 47 0.87 -1.54 -9.14
C GLY A 47 -0.54 -2.08 -9.01
N PHE A 48 -1.31 -1.59 -8.03
CA PHE A 48 -2.71 -1.93 -7.83
C PHE A 48 -3.56 -1.59 -9.05
N CYS A 49 -3.53 -0.34 -9.54
CA CYS A 49 -4.29 0.08 -10.72
C CYS A 49 -3.95 -0.75 -11.97
N SER A 50 -2.68 -1.10 -12.16
CA SER A 50 -2.26 -1.93 -13.29
C SER A 50 -2.86 -3.34 -13.23
N LYS A 51 -2.85 -3.96 -12.03
CA LYS A 51 -3.49 -5.28 -11.80
C LYS A 51 -5.00 -5.22 -11.96
N MET A 52 -5.61 -4.09 -11.63
CA MET A 52 -7.06 -3.86 -11.71
C MET A 52 -7.55 -3.34 -13.07
N ARG A 53 -6.69 -3.18 -14.08
CA ARG A 53 -7.06 -2.61 -15.40
C ARG A 53 -8.29 -3.26 -16.05
N GLY A 54 -8.53 -4.54 -15.78
CA GLY A 54 -9.68 -5.30 -16.30
C GLY A 54 -11.05 -4.90 -15.72
N THR A 55 -11.11 -4.08 -14.66
CA THR A 55 -12.38 -3.61 -14.08
C THR A 55 -13.02 -2.45 -14.84
N ASN A 56 -12.39 -2.02 -15.95
CA ASN A 56 -12.86 -0.92 -16.79
C ASN A 56 -13.00 0.41 -16.03
N GLY A 57 -12.20 0.60 -14.97
CA GLY A 57 -12.15 1.85 -14.20
C GLY A 57 -13.38 2.11 -13.33
N LYS A 58 -14.12 1.08 -12.90
CA LYS A 58 -15.21 1.26 -11.94
C LYS A 58 -14.63 1.53 -10.55
N ASP A 59 -14.78 2.76 -10.08
CA ASP A 59 -14.27 3.22 -8.78
C ASP A 59 -14.69 2.30 -7.62
N GLU A 60 -15.96 1.93 -7.56
CA GLU A 60 -16.48 1.09 -6.48
C GLU A 60 -15.78 -0.28 -6.42
N LEU A 61 -15.42 -0.87 -7.57
CA LEU A 61 -14.63 -2.10 -7.62
C LEU A 61 -13.20 -1.86 -7.14
N LEU A 62 -12.56 -0.76 -7.58
CA LEU A 62 -11.21 -0.42 -7.14
C LEU A 62 -11.16 -0.23 -5.62
N MET A 63 -12.09 0.53 -5.07
CA MET A 63 -12.17 0.82 -3.65
C MET A 63 -12.51 -0.43 -2.83
N ALA A 64 -13.45 -1.28 -3.28
CA ALA A 64 -13.79 -2.53 -2.61
C ALA A 64 -12.58 -3.46 -2.46
N TYR A 65 -11.76 -3.57 -3.51
CA TYR A 65 -10.62 -4.48 -3.54
C TYR A 65 -9.30 -3.89 -3.04
N PHE A 66 -9.23 -2.58 -2.81
CA PHE A 66 -7.99 -1.97 -2.34
C PHE A 66 -7.55 -2.52 -0.97
N SER A 67 -8.51 -2.80 -0.09
CA SER A 67 -8.27 -3.49 1.19
C SER A 67 -7.50 -4.80 1.07
N GLN A 68 -7.70 -5.54 -0.04
CA GLN A 68 -7.05 -6.83 -0.29
C GLN A 68 -5.56 -6.70 -0.64
N SER A 69 -5.11 -5.46 -0.88
CA SER A 69 -3.72 -5.14 -1.13
C SER A 69 -2.96 -4.71 0.13
N PHE A 70 -3.57 -4.82 1.32
CA PHE A 70 -3.01 -4.35 2.57
C PHE A 70 -2.72 -5.45 3.58
N SER A 71 -1.79 -5.17 4.49
CA SER A 71 -1.52 -6.01 5.65
C SER A 71 -1.24 -5.16 6.90
N GLY A 72 -1.35 -5.79 8.07
CA GLY A 72 -1.03 -5.18 9.36
C GLY A 72 -1.74 -3.85 9.61
N ALA A 73 -0.96 -2.86 10.06
CA ALA A 73 -1.45 -1.53 10.45
C ALA A 73 -2.13 -0.76 9.31
N VAL A 74 -1.79 -1.04 8.04
CA VAL A 74 -2.44 -0.40 6.90
C VAL A 74 -3.87 -0.90 6.72
N LEU A 75 -4.09 -2.21 6.90
CA LEU A 75 -5.43 -2.78 6.85
C LEU A 75 -6.29 -2.24 8.00
N GLU A 76 -5.73 -2.15 9.20
CA GLU A 76 -6.41 -1.53 10.35
C GLU A 76 -6.78 -0.07 10.05
N TRP A 77 -5.81 0.74 9.59
CA TRP A 77 -6.05 2.12 9.18
C TRP A 77 -7.23 2.21 8.21
N TYR A 78 -7.25 1.37 7.18
CA TYR A 78 -8.31 1.34 6.18
C TYR A 78 -9.68 1.04 6.79
N THR A 79 -9.77 0.05 7.68
CA THR A 79 -11.03 -0.34 8.32
C THR A 79 -11.56 0.69 9.32
N PHE A 80 -10.69 1.55 9.88
CA PHE A 80 -11.10 2.63 10.78
C PHE A 80 -11.53 3.92 10.07
N GLN A 81 -11.39 3.99 8.74
CA GLN A 81 -11.81 5.18 8.01
C GLN A 81 -13.34 5.25 7.87
N ASP A 82 -13.85 6.47 7.93
CA ASP A 82 -15.22 6.79 7.54
C ASP A 82 -15.34 6.73 6.01
N ASN A 83 -15.70 5.54 5.51
CA ASN A 83 -15.75 5.26 4.07
C ASN A 83 -16.82 6.07 3.33
N SER A 84 -17.75 6.71 4.05
CA SER A 84 -18.71 7.64 3.44
C SER A 84 -18.05 8.87 2.80
N ARG A 85 -16.79 9.15 3.15
CA ARG A 85 -16.00 10.26 2.61
C ARG A 85 -15.33 9.96 1.28
N TRP A 86 -15.26 8.69 0.90
CA TRP A 86 -14.64 8.26 -0.34
C TRP A 86 -15.74 7.97 -1.35
N CYS A 87 -16.01 8.95 -2.21
CA CYS A 87 -17.02 8.83 -3.26
C CYS A 87 -16.43 8.25 -4.55
N THR A 88 -15.13 8.45 -4.75
CA THR A 88 -14.38 8.04 -5.94
C THR A 88 -13.10 7.31 -5.57
N TRP A 89 -12.52 6.61 -6.54
CA TRP A 89 -11.18 6.03 -6.39
C TRP A 89 -10.15 7.11 -6.07
N ASP A 90 -10.26 8.28 -6.69
CA ASP A 90 -9.32 9.38 -6.51
C ASP A 90 -9.35 9.95 -5.09
N ASP A 91 -10.52 10.01 -4.44
CA ASP A 91 -10.65 10.45 -3.04
C ASP A 91 -9.87 9.50 -2.11
N LEU A 92 -10.07 8.19 -2.30
CA LEU A 92 -9.43 7.15 -1.52
C LEU A 92 -7.92 7.10 -1.78
N ALA A 93 -7.49 7.18 -3.04
CA ALA A 93 -6.09 7.16 -3.42
C ALA A 93 -5.33 8.38 -2.87
N GLN A 94 -5.97 9.56 -2.88
CA GLN A 94 -5.40 10.75 -2.25
C GLN A 94 -5.32 10.63 -0.73
N ALA A 95 -6.35 10.10 -0.08
CA ALA A 95 -6.34 9.88 1.36
C ALA A 95 -5.20 8.93 1.77
N PHE A 96 -5.04 7.82 1.03
CA PHE A 96 -3.95 6.87 1.20
C PHE A 96 -2.59 7.52 0.99
N ALA A 97 -2.38 8.20 -0.15
CA ALA A 97 -1.11 8.84 -0.47
C ALA A 97 -0.71 9.89 0.59
N ARG A 98 -1.66 10.68 1.08
CA ARG A 98 -1.42 11.68 2.14
C ARG A 98 -1.11 11.02 3.48
N HIS A 99 -1.81 9.95 3.85
CA HIS A 99 -1.59 9.27 5.12
C HIS A 99 -0.19 8.65 5.19
N PHE A 100 0.25 8.03 4.08
CA PHE A 100 1.54 7.33 3.99
C PHE A 100 2.64 8.15 3.30
N GLN A 101 2.45 9.46 3.11
CA GLN A 101 3.40 10.32 2.38
C GLN A 101 4.80 10.37 3.00
N TYR A 102 4.91 10.13 4.31
CA TYR A 102 6.19 10.11 5.02
C TYR A 102 6.86 8.73 5.02
N ASN A 103 6.16 7.71 4.51
CA ASN A 103 6.70 6.35 4.39
C ASN A 103 7.47 6.17 3.07
N VAL A 104 7.50 7.22 2.25
CA VAL A 104 8.44 7.37 1.14
C VAL A 104 9.83 7.09 1.68
N GLU A 105 10.38 5.94 1.28
CA GLU A 105 11.79 5.68 1.48
C GLU A 105 12.56 6.83 0.86
N ILE A 106 13.44 7.44 1.65
CA ILE A 106 14.39 8.41 1.12
C ILE A 106 15.19 7.67 0.06
N VAL A 107 14.86 7.94 -1.21
CA VAL A 107 15.57 7.37 -2.35
C VAL A 107 17.05 7.69 -2.12
N PRO A 108 17.91 6.68 -1.94
CA PRO A 108 19.31 6.95 -1.67
C PRO A 108 19.86 7.77 -2.83
N VAL A 109 20.46 8.92 -2.54
CA VAL A 109 21.20 9.68 -3.55
C VAL A 109 22.61 9.08 -3.67
N ARG A 110 23.39 9.45 -4.69
CA ARG A 110 24.79 8.96 -4.81
C ARG A 110 25.61 9.18 -3.53
N LEU A 111 25.38 10.28 -2.82
CA LEU A 111 25.99 10.58 -1.51
C LEU A 111 25.60 9.60 -0.39
N SER A 112 24.48 8.89 -0.53
CA SER A 112 24.07 7.86 0.42
C SER A 112 24.91 6.59 0.24
N LEU A 113 25.35 6.27 -0.99
CA LEU A 113 26.20 5.09 -1.26
C LEU A 113 27.59 5.22 -0.66
N THR A 114 28.15 6.43 -0.61
CA THR A 114 29.48 6.67 -0.01
C THR A 114 29.47 6.46 1.50
N LYS A 115 28.30 6.43 2.14
CA LYS A 115 28.12 6.18 3.56
C LYS A 115 27.86 4.69 3.88
N ILE A 116 27.77 3.84 2.86
CA ILE A 116 27.55 2.40 3.04
C ILE A 116 28.90 1.73 3.29
N GLU A 117 29.22 1.56 4.56
CA GLU A 117 30.40 0.83 5.00
C GLU A 117 30.11 -0.64 5.25
N LYS A 118 31.15 -1.47 5.14
CA LYS A 118 31.10 -2.88 5.49
C LYS A 118 30.91 -3.03 7.00
N LYS A 119 29.90 -3.77 7.43
CA LYS A 119 29.63 -3.99 8.86
C LYS A 119 30.69 -4.93 9.48
N PRO A 120 30.96 -4.82 10.81
CA PRO A 120 31.74 -5.83 11.53
C PRO A 120 31.09 -7.20 11.39
N GLY A 121 31.88 -8.24 11.08
CA GLY A 121 31.38 -9.61 10.89
C GLY A 121 30.71 -9.91 9.54
N GLU A 122 30.34 -8.91 8.73
CA GLU A 122 29.82 -9.12 7.36
C GLU A 122 30.94 -9.64 6.44
N SER A 123 30.64 -10.57 5.52
CA SER A 123 31.60 -10.97 4.49
C SER A 123 31.67 -9.91 3.37
N PHE A 124 32.74 -9.93 2.57
CA PHE A 124 32.84 -9.03 1.42
C PHE A 124 31.71 -9.26 0.39
N ARG A 125 31.27 -10.51 0.23
CA ARG A 125 30.19 -10.88 -0.69
C ARG A 125 28.84 -10.29 -0.24
N GLU A 126 28.51 -10.40 1.04
CA GLU A 126 27.28 -9.83 1.61
C GLU A 126 27.28 -8.31 1.52
N TYR A 127 28.41 -7.68 1.86
CA TYR A 127 28.59 -6.25 1.67
C TYR A 127 28.35 -5.83 0.22
N GLY A 128 28.98 -6.52 -0.75
CA GLY A 128 28.81 -6.23 -2.16
C GLY A 128 27.37 -6.41 -2.65
N PHE A 129 26.63 -7.40 -2.12
CA PHE A 129 25.22 -7.59 -2.45
C PHE A 129 24.36 -6.44 -1.92
N ARG A 130 24.52 -6.10 -0.64
CA ARG A 130 23.80 -4.99 0.01
C ARG A 130 24.10 -3.65 -0.66
N TRP A 131 25.37 -3.39 -0.98
CA TRP A 131 25.75 -2.16 -1.66
C TRP A 131 25.12 -2.06 -3.05
N ARG A 132 25.12 -3.15 -3.84
CA ARG A 132 24.47 -3.17 -5.17
C ARG A 132 22.96 -2.99 -5.10
N GLU A 133 22.30 -3.59 -4.11
CA GLU A 133 20.87 -3.38 -3.88
C GLU A 133 20.54 -1.92 -3.57
N GLN A 134 21.38 -1.23 -2.80
CA GLN A 134 21.19 0.21 -2.56
C GLN A 134 21.53 1.04 -3.80
N ALA A 135 22.55 0.65 -4.56
CA ALA A 135 22.94 1.32 -5.79
C ALA A 135 21.88 1.24 -6.90
N SER A 136 21.16 0.12 -7.02
CA SER A 136 20.06 -0.03 -7.98
C SER A 136 18.85 0.87 -7.69
N ARG A 137 18.80 1.42 -6.47
CA ARG A 137 17.72 2.30 -5.99
C ARG A 137 18.10 3.78 -6.08
N VAL A 138 19.33 4.11 -6.50
CA VAL A 138 19.78 5.50 -6.59
C VAL A 138 19.14 6.23 -7.76
N ASN A 139 18.69 7.47 -7.51
CA ASN A 139 18.17 8.37 -8.51
C ASN A 139 19.03 9.67 -8.55
N PRO A 140 19.57 10.07 -9.73
CA PRO A 140 19.54 9.37 -11.01
C PRO A 140 20.36 8.06 -11.00
N PRO A 141 20.08 7.11 -11.91
CA PRO A 141 20.80 5.85 -12.02
C PRO A 141 22.33 6.05 -12.12
N MET A 142 23.08 5.05 -11.66
CA MET A 142 24.52 5.02 -11.88
C MET A 142 24.81 4.67 -13.34
N GLU A 143 25.69 5.45 -13.99
CA GLU A 143 26.18 5.20 -15.36
C GLU A 143 27.24 4.09 -15.39
#